data_AF-A0A8T4YMZ8-F1
#
_entry.id   AF-A0A8T4YMZ8-F1
#
_cell.length_a   1.000
_cell.length_b   1.000
_cell.length_c   1.000
_cell.angle_alpha   90.00
_cell.angle_beta   90.00
_cell.angle_gamma   90.00
#
_symmetry.space_group_name_H-M   'P 1'
#
loop_
_entity.id
_entity.type
_entity.pdbx_description
1 polymer ?
#
loop_
_entity_poly.entity_id
_entity_poly.type
_entity_poly.pdbx_seq_one_letter_code
_entity_poly.pdbx_strand_id
1 'polypeptide(L)'
;ASIGPNQVTIYPYLLIPGVIANPGADFQSVFKTIESAWNILKENGYKRDSVWVFAKSHRIYDSAKDELVSYYFGLGPAAFSTCGNIQTVNPPIELYLHILRNSKRLAFYTELDEKAKAWRTFAHELYKLQLDQQYAINYP
;
A
#
# COMPACT_ATOMS: atom_id res chain seq x y z
N ALA A 1 -13.77 21.56 14.44
CA ALA A 1 -14.46 20.36 13.93
C ALA A 1 -13.42 19.26 13.75
N SER A 2 -13.66 18.05 14.27
CA SER A 2 -12.79 16.90 14.01
C SER A 2 -13.09 16.34 12.61
N ILE A 3 -12.05 16.08 11.81
CA ILE A 3 -12.19 15.61 10.42
C ILE A 3 -12.80 14.20 10.38
N GLY A 4 -12.49 13.35 11.38
CA GLY A 4 -13.13 12.06 11.62
C GLY A 4 -13.29 11.15 10.39
N PRO A 5 -12.23 10.91 9.59
CA PRO A 5 -12.36 10.19 8.32
C PRO A 5 -12.80 8.74 8.51
N ASN A 6 -13.47 8.16 7.50
CA ASN A 6 -13.91 6.77 7.55
C ASN A 6 -12.74 5.78 7.39
N GLN A 7 -11.65 6.23 6.78
CA GLN A 7 -10.42 5.47 6.56
C GLN A 7 -9.20 6.41 6.69
N VAL A 8 -8.14 5.89 7.29
CA VAL A 8 -6.83 6.53 7.40
C VAL A 8 -5.80 5.57 6.84
N THR A 9 -4.95 6.05 5.93
CA THR A 9 -3.77 5.32 5.47
C THR A 9 -2.52 6.10 5.84
N ILE A 10 -1.58 5.45 6.55
CA ILE A 10 -0.34 6.07 7.01
C ILE A 10 0.83 5.42 6.28
N TYR A 11 1.51 6.16 5.41
CA TYR A 11 2.72 5.68 4.74
C TYR A 11 3.98 6.27 5.37
N PRO A 12 5.04 5.47 5.50
CA PRO A 12 6.35 6.00 5.86
C PRO A 12 6.85 6.86 4.70
N TYR A 13 7.55 7.95 5.02
CA TYR A 13 8.20 8.73 3.98
C TYR A 13 9.37 7.92 3.40
N LEU A 14 9.25 7.49 2.15
CA LEU A 14 10.25 6.67 1.48
C LEU A 14 11.27 7.55 0.75
N LEU A 15 12.56 7.24 0.95
CA LEU A 15 13.63 7.84 0.17
C LEU A 15 13.79 7.11 -1.16
N ILE A 16 13.55 7.82 -2.26
CA ILE A 16 13.83 7.30 -3.60
C ILE A 16 15.25 7.74 -4.00
N PRO A 17 16.12 6.82 -4.45
CA PRO A 17 17.47 7.18 -4.90
C PRO A 17 17.43 8.32 -5.93
N GLY A 18 18.25 9.35 -5.72
CA GLY A 18 18.33 10.53 -6.60
C GLY A 18 17.41 11.70 -6.21
N VAL A 19 16.60 11.59 -5.16
CA VAL A 19 15.79 12.69 -4.62
C VAL A 19 16.48 13.34 -3.42
N ILE A 20 16.39 14.67 -3.31
CA ILE A 20 17.10 15.50 -2.29
C ILE A 20 16.51 15.36 -0.88
N ALA A 21 15.38 14.69 -0.72
CA ALA A 21 14.73 14.56 0.58
C ALA A 21 15.54 13.65 1.51
N ASN A 22 15.58 13.99 2.80
CA ASN A 22 16.21 13.15 3.82
C ASN A 22 15.14 12.71 4.82
N PRO A 23 14.81 11.42 4.94
CA PRO A 23 13.88 10.98 5.97
C PRO A 23 14.52 11.26 7.34
N GLY A 24 13.91 12.14 8.12
CA GLY A 24 14.42 12.53 9.44
C GLY A 24 14.31 11.45 10.52
N ALA A 25 13.81 10.25 10.20
CA ALA A 25 13.58 9.17 11.14
C ALA A 25 14.00 7.81 10.56
N ASP A 26 14.62 6.97 11.40
CA ASP A 26 14.90 5.58 11.07
C ASP A 26 13.62 4.72 11.03
N PHE A 27 13.73 3.53 10.45
CA PHE A 27 12.60 2.61 10.30
C PHE A 27 11.95 2.20 11.62
N GLN A 28 12.73 2.05 12.70
CA GLN A 28 12.21 1.65 14.00
C GLN A 28 11.34 2.76 14.60
N SER A 29 11.78 4.01 14.46
CA SER A 29 11.07 5.20 14.90
C SER A 29 9.76 5.36 14.13
N VAL A 30 9.81 5.22 12.81
CA VAL A 30 8.62 5.24 11.95
C VAL A 30 7.62 4.15 12.33
N PHE A 31 8.09 2.93 12.59
CA PHE A 31 7.23 1.84 13.05
C PHE A 31 6.56 2.16 14.39
N LYS A 32 7.33 2.64 15.38
CA LYS A 32 6.79 3.06 16.69
C LYS A 32 5.74 4.17 16.57
N THR A 33 5.93 5.10 15.64
CA THR A 33 4.94 6.16 15.37
C THR A 33 3.63 5.57 14.85
N ILE A 34 3.69 4.60 13.93
CA ILE A 34 2.50 3.95 13.39
C ILE A 34 1.77 3.14 14.45
N GLU A 35 2.49 2.40 15.30
CA GLU A 35 1.88 1.67 16.41
C GLU A 35 1.26 2.62 17.46
N SER A 36 1.88 3.78 17.68
CA SER A 36 1.31 4.81 18.56
C SER A 36 0.03 5.42 17.95
N ALA A 37 0.02 5.66 16.63
CA ALA A 37 -1.16 6.11 15.91
C ALA A 37 -2.29 5.06 15.96
N TRP A 38 -1.95 3.78 15.87
CA TRP A 38 -2.91 2.68 16.02
C TRP A 38 -3.62 2.72 17.38
N ASN A 39 -2.89 2.91 18.48
CA ASN A 39 -3.49 2.99 19.81
C ASN A 39 -4.56 4.08 19.89
N ILE A 40 -4.26 5.27 19.36
CA ILE A 40 -5.20 6.41 19.31
C ILE A 40 -6.41 6.09 18.41
N LEU A 41 -6.18 5.53 17.22
CA LEU A 41 -7.24 5.19 16.28
C LEU A 41 -8.16 4.10 16.83
N LYS A 42 -7.61 3.09 17.51
CA LYS A 42 -8.36 2.02 18.16
C LYS A 42 -9.34 2.56 19.20
N GLU A 43 -8.90 3.47 20.06
CA GLU A 43 -9.74 4.15 21.06
C GLU A 43 -10.91 4.93 20.42
N ASN A 44 -10.73 5.34 19.16
CA ASN A 44 -11.72 6.08 18.38
C ASN A 44 -12.58 5.18 17.46
N GLY A 45 -12.57 3.86 17.70
CA GLY A 45 -13.43 2.89 17.03
C GLY A 45 -12.95 2.45 15.63
N TYR A 46 -11.70 2.73 15.27
CA TYR A 46 -11.11 2.19 14.05
C TYR A 46 -10.65 0.74 14.26
N LYS A 47 -10.73 -0.05 13.20
CA LYS A 47 -10.10 -1.36 13.07
C LYS A 47 -8.88 -1.24 12.15
N ARG A 48 -7.85 -2.04 12.40
CA ARG A 48 -6.66 -2.13 11.54
C ARG A 48 -6.89 -3.27 10.54
N ASP A 49 -6.78 -2.97 9.25
CA ASP A 49 -6.94 -3.96 8.16
C ASP A 49 -5.60 -4.43 7.62
N SER A 50 -4.64 -3.51 7.54
CA SER A 50 -3.24 -3.80 7.18
C SER A 50 -2.29 -2.97 8.03
N VAL A 51 -0.98 -3.11 7.83
CA VAL A 51 0.03 -2.33 8.55
C VAL A 51 -0.18 -0.82 8.43
N TRP A 52 -0.69 -0.35 7.29
CA TRP A 52 -0.82 1.08 6.97
C TRP A 52 -2.28 1.57 7.00
N VAL A 53 -3.28 0.68 6.95
CA VAL A 53 -4.70 1.02 6.72
C VAL A 53 -5.56 0.79 7.96
N PHE A 54 -6.29 1.84 8.36
CA PHE A 54 -7.19 1.88 9.51
C PHE A 54 -8.57 2.37 9.08
N ALA A 55 -9.65 1.69 9.47
CA ALA A 55 -11.00 2.07 9.04
C ALA A 55 -12.06 1.82 10.11
N LYS A 56 -13.10 2.67 10.14
CA LYS A 56 -14.32 2.44 10.92
C LYS A 56 -15.32 1.55 10.18
N SER A 57 -15.22 1.54 8.86
CA SER A 57 -16.11 0.88 7.91
C SER A 57 -15.61 -0.52 7.58
N HIS A 58 -16.53 -1.43 7.28
CA HIS A 58 -16.21 -2.78 6.76
C HIS A 58 -15.83 -2.76 5.27
N ARG A 59 -16.17 -1.67 4.56
CA ARG A 59 -15.70 -1.41 3.19
C ARG A 59 -14.42 -0.60 3.29
N ILE A 60 -13.32 -1.22 2.92
CA ILE A 60 -11.98 -0.66 2.97
C ILE A 60 -11.47 -0.67 1.55
N TYR A 61 -10.94 0.48 1.12
CA TYR A 61 -10.21 0.56 -0.14
C TYR A 61 -8.73 0.39 0.15
N ASP A 62 -8.12 -0.65 -0.39
CA ASP A 62 -6.68 -0.83 -0.38
C ASP A 62 -6.23 -1.09 -1.82
N SER A 63 -5.54 -0.12 -2.42
CA SER A 63 -4.99 -0.23 -3.78
C SER A 63 -4.17 -1.51 -3.99
N ALA A 64 -3.42 -1.97 -2.98
CA ALA A 64 -2.62 -3.18 -3.10
C ALA A 64 -3.46 -4.46 -3.15
N LYS A 65 -4.70 -4.42 -2.65
CA LYS A 65 -5.63 -5.55 -2.59
C LYS A 65 -6.69 -5.49 -3.68
N ASP A 66 -7.19 -4.30 -3.97
CA ASP A 66 -8.32 -4.10 -4.87
C ASP A 66 -7.84 -3.95 -6.32
N GLU A 67 -6.68 -3.32 -6.56
CA GLU A 67 -6.15 -3.13 -7.92
C GLU A 67 -5.18 -4.24 -8.34
N LEU A 68 -4.46 -4.89 -7.42
CA LEU A 68 -3.43 -5.90 -7.77
C LEU A 68 -3.94 -7.34 -7.93
N VAL A 69 -5.21 -7.61 -7.58
CA VAL A 69 -5.76 -8.99 -7.47
C VAL A 69 -6.85 -9.27 -8.52
N SER A 70 -7.35 -8.24 -9.20
CA SER A 70 -8.37 -8.33 -10.26
C SER A 70 -7.83 -7.83 -11.61
N TYR A 71 -8.58 -8.07 -12.69
CA TYR A 71 -8.36 -7.34 -13.94
C TYR A 71 -8.71 -5.87 -13.71
N TYR A 72 -7.71 -4.99 -13.81
CA TYR A 72 -7.86 -3.55 -13.67
C TYR A 72 -7.19 -2.86 -14.85
N PHE A 73 -7.87 -1.86 -15.41
CA PHE A 73 -7.39 -1.11 -16.57
C PHE A 73 -7.30 0.38 -16.24
N GLY A 74 -6.08 0.84 -15.98
CA GLY A 74 -5.78 2.23 -15.70
C GLY A 74 -5.56 3.05 -16.96
N LEU A 75 -6.25 4.18 -17.03
CA LEU A 75 -6.17 5.13 -18.14
C LEU A 75 -5.37 6.37 -17.75
N GLY A 76 -4.63 6.91 -18.72
CA GLY A 76 -3.82 8.12 -18.53
C GLY A 76 -2.36 7.83 -18.19
N PRO A 77 -1.54 8.89 -18.12
CA PRO A 77 -0.11 8.78 -17.84
C PRO A 77 0.15 8.22 -16.44
N ALA A 78 1.19 7.41 -16.29
CA ALA A 78 1.55 6.72 -15.04
C ALA A 78 0.46 5.81 -14.43
N ALA A 79 -0.66 5.60 -15.13
CA ALA A 79 -1.71 4.71 -14.66
C ALA A 79 -1.25 3.25 -14.71
N PHE A 80 -1.57 2.52 -13.65
CA PHE A 80 -1.27 1.10 -13.50
C PHE A 80 -2.41 0.23 -14.05
N SER A 81 -2.11 -0.96 -14.56
CA SER A 81 -3.10 -1.96 -14.99
C SER A 81 -2.65 -3.37 -14.61
N THR A 82 -3.61 -4.27 -14.40
CA THR A 82 -3.40 -5.69 -14.09
C THR A 82 -4.25 -6.58 -14.98
N CYS A 83 -3.65 -7.67 -15.44
CA CYS A 83 -4.29 -8.67 -16.28
C CYS A 83 -3.70 -10.04 -15.94
N GLY A 84 -4.38 -10.82 -15.08
CA GLY A 84 -3.84 -12.06 -14.55
C GLY A 84 -2.53 -11.81 -13.78
N ASN A 85 -1.42 -12.40 -14.26
CA ASN A 85 -0.10 -12.24 -13.65
C ASN A 85 0.66 -11.01 -14.18
N ILE A 86 0.11 -10.31 -15.16
CA ILE A 86 0.77 -9.21 -15.83
C ILE A 86 0.39 -7.91 -15.12
N GLN A 87 1.39 -7.09 -14.84
CA GLN A 87 1.23 -5.73 -14.34
C GLN A 87 1.89 -4.76 -15.33
N THR A 88 1.17 -3.71 -15.73
CA THR A 88 1.71 -2.69 -16.64
C THR A 88 1.53 -1.28 -16.11
N VAL A 89 2.48 -0.40 -16.41
CA VAL A 89 2.40 1.03 -16.08
C VAL A 89 2.53 1.86 -17.36
N ASN A 90 1.55 2.75 -17.57
CA ASN A 90 1.61 3.72 -18.64
C ASN A 90 2.80 4.67 -18.44
N PRO A 91 3.46 5.13 -19.51
CA PRO A 91 4.59 6.04 -19.39
C PRO A 91 4.27 7.36 -18.66
N PRO A 92 5.29 8.09 -18.18
CA PRO A 92 5.14 9.45 -17.66
C PRO A 92 4.52 10.40 -18.69
N ILE A 93 3.93 11.50 -18.23
CA ILE A 93 3.09 12.41 -19.03
C ILE A 93 3.67 12.79 -20.39
N GLU A 94 4.93 13.22 -20.46
CA GLU A 94 5.55 13.68 -21.70
C GLU A 94 5.65 12.54 -22.73
N LEU A 95 6.14 11.38 -22.29
CA LEU A 95 6.27 10.21 -23.13
C LEU A 95 4.90 9.64 -23.52
N TYR A 96 3.94 9.63 -22.61
CA TYR A 96 2.56 9.21 -22.85
C TYR A 96 1.91 10.04 -23.95
N LEU A 97 2.02 11.37 -23.87
CA LEU A 97 1.49 12.28 -24.90
C LEU A 97 2.20 12.12 -26.25
N HIS A 98 3.54 11.94 -26.24
CA HIS A 98 4.30 11.67 -27.46
C HIS A 98 3.83 10.37 -28.13
N ILE A 99 3.64 9.31 -27.35
CA ILE A 99 3.18 8.00 -27.85
C ILE A 99 1.78 8.09 -28.44
N LEU A 100 0.84 8.77 -27.76
CA LEU A 100 -0.52 8.97 -28.27
C LEU A 100 -0.53 9.69 -29.62
N ARG A 101 0.31 10.72 -29.79
CA ARG A 101 0.43 11.47 -31.05
C ARG A 101 1.02 10.63 -32.19
N ASN A 102 1.84 9.63 -31.87
CA ASN A 102 2.55 8.82 -32.85
C ASN A 102 1.95 7.41 -33.03
N SER A 103 0.76 7.15 -32.48
CA SER A 103 0.07 5.84 -32.53
C SER A 103 0.93 4.64 -32.10
N LYS A 104 1.91 4.86 -31.22
CA LYS A 104 2.72 3.78 -30.63
C LYS A 104 2.05 3.23 -29.38
N ARG A 105 2.49 2.06 -28.88
CA ARG A 105 2.12 1.52 -27.57
C ARG A 105 3.40 1.12 -26.84
N LEU A 106 3.70 1.77 -25.73
CA LEU A 106 4.76 1.37 -24.81
C LEU A 106 4.17 1.40 -23.40
N ALA A 107 4.42 0.34 -22.65
CA ALA A 107 4.13 0.27 -21.23
C ALA A 107 5.31 -0.45 -20.57
N PHE A 108 5.65 -0.05 -19.35
CA PHE A 108 6.51 -0.89 -18.53
C PHE A 108 5.70 -2.11 -18.13
N TYR A 109 6.24 -3.31 -18.31
CA TYR A 109 5.57 -4.55 -17.97
C TYR A 109 6.40 -5.34 -16.97
N THR A 110 5.71 -6.04 -16.08
CA THR A 110 6.30 -7.04 -15.20
C THR A 110 5.33 -8.21 -15.05
N GLU A 111 5.87 -9.40 -14.84
CA GLU A 111 5.10 -10.60 -14.53
C GLU A 111 5.32 -10.95 -13.07
N LEU A 112 4.22 -11.16 -12.34
CA LEU A 112 4.29 -11.62 -10.96
C LEU A 112 4.45 -13.13 -10.91
N ASP A 113 5.58 -13.59 -10.37
CA ASP A 113 5.79 -15.01 -10.10
C ASP A 113 4.95 -15.49 -8.88
N GLU A 114 4.80 -16.81 -8.77
CA GLU A 114 4.04 -17.43 -7.68
C GLU A 114 4.63 -17.15 -6.29
N LYS A 115 5.95 -16.93 -6.20
CA LYS A 115 6.60 -16.61 -4.92
C LYS A 115 6.22 -15.22 -4.43
N ALA A 116 6.19 -14.24 -5.33
CA ALA A 116 5.77 -12.88 -5.02
C ALA A 116 4.30 -12.84 -4.58
N LYS A 117 3.43 -13.64 -5.22
CA LYS A 117 2.02 -13.79 -4.79
C LYS A 117 1.90 -14.37 -3.39
N ALA A 118 2.64 -15.44 -3.10
CA ALA A 118 2.66 -16.06 -1.78
C ALA A 118 3.15 -15.09 -0.69
N TRP A 119 4.21 -14.34 -0.95
CA TRP A 119 4.73 -13.34 -0.03
C TRP A 119 3.75 -12.20 0.23
N ARG A 120 3.06 -11.69 -0.79
CA ARG A 120 2.00 -10.67 -0.62
C ARG A 120 0.88 -11.18 0.27
N THR A 121 0.45 -12.43 0.04
CA THR A 121 -0.60 -13.07 0.85
C THR A 121 -0.15 -13.23 2.31
N PHE A 122 1.07 -13.73 2.53
CA PHE A 122 1.63 -13.88 3.87
C PHE A 122 1.74 -12.53 4.62
N ALA A 123 2.29 -11.51 3.98
CA ALA A 123 2.45 -10.18 4.58
C ALA A 123 1.10 -9.56 4.97
N HIS A 124 0.04 -9.85 4.20
CA HIS A 124 -1.33 -9.42 4.51
C HIS A 124 -1.87 -10.09 5.78
N GLU A 125 -1.72 -11.41 5.88
CA GLU A 125 -2.24 -12.16 7.03
C GLU A 125 -1.51 -11.81 8.33
N LEU A 126 -0.24 -11.43 8.27
CA LEU A 126 0.58 -11.10 9.44
C LEU A 126 -0.09 -10.07 10.36
N TYR A 127 -0.80 -9.07 9.80
CA TYR A 127 -1.42 -7.99 10.57
C TYR A 127 -2.85 -8.28 11.03
N LYS A 128 -3.43 -9.40 10.59
CA LYS A 128 -4.68 -9.95 11.15
C LYS A 128 -4.43 -10.83 12.36
N LEU A 129 -3.21 -11.34 12.52
CA LEU A 129 -2.83 -12.16 13.65
C LEU A 129 -2.87 -11.31 14.92
N GLN A 130 -3.65 -11.75 15.90
CA GLN A 130 -3.57 -11.24 17.25
C GLN A 130 -2.66 -12.17 18.04
N LEU A 131 -1.72 -11.60 18.80
CA LEU A 131 -1.00 -12.35 19.82
C LEU A 131 -2.02 -12.87 20.82
N ASP A 132 -2.17 -14.19 20.86
CA ASP A 132 -2.91 -14.83 21.93
C ASP A 132 -2.19 -14.52 23.25
N GLN A 133 -2.90 -13.84 24.15
CA GLN A 133 -2.36 -13.43 25.45
C GLN A 133 -1.92 -14.63 26.30
N GLN A 134 -2.42 -15.84 26.01
CA GLN A 134 -1.98 -17.07 26.67
C GLN A 134 -0.52 -17.43 26.34
N TYR A 135 0.00 -16.95 25.20
CA TYR A 135 1.37 -17.21 24.74
C TYR A 135 2.23 -15.94 24.70
N ALA A 136 1.69 -14.80 25.13
CA ALA A 136 2.46 -13.59 25.33
C ALA A 136 3.40 -13.80 26.52
N ILE A 137 4.65 -14.16 26.21
CA ILE A 137 5.71 -14.23 27.21
C ILE A 137 5.89 -12.81 27.74
N ASN A 138 5.64 -12.62 29.04
CA ASN A 138 5.99 -11.40 29.76
C ASN A 138 7.52 -11.24 29.66
N TYR A 139 7.97 -10.42 28.71
CA TYR A 139 9.35 -9.95 28.73
C TYR A 139 9.47 -8.89 29.83
N PRO A 140 10.43 -9.03 30.76
CA PRO A 140 10.66 -8.08 31.84
C PRO A 140 11.10 -6.69 31.33
#